data_AF-A0A1L8DTP7-F1
#
_entry.id   AF-A0A1L8DTP7-F1
#
_cell.length_a   1.000
_cell.length_b   1.000
_cell.length_c   1.000
_cell.angle_alpha   90.00
_cell.angle_beta   90.00
_cell.angle_gamma   90.00
#
_symmetry.space_group_name_H-M   'P 1'
#
loop_
_entity.id
_entity.type
_entity.pdbx_description
1 polymer ?
#
loop_
_entity_poly.entity_id
_entity_poly.type
_entity_poly.pdbx_seq_one_letter_code
_entity_poly.pdbx_strand_id
1 'polypeptide(L)'
;IIMKLYLWLLKISVFVTAVCAKKDVRRKLSAQLNPGCPENICDDGGNITNVVHVSSLGASDAIHYIWDLTGKPSALVALCGPDTKLSINWENFFDGKANSVKFSEAPRYTFGVVLNRLWEYNDEEDVGTFTVTNSSQISSFSLLEFAWERKNFIITDDSVELSVKSRGLQGLPGNFELSLATFATPDHGPMTPHLMHTENSTQIDLVLDSVLTNVSFPQPRFAIEVILVAMEPQKDNYTVVVRKSLDDEFTPGIFKIVNVASPASVNASSGGYLQYRPVSYTDEDRDVSTSTQTYQSSPTTPNNAIEKLNNTLFRSIFGDAVETMLVQALNVSFGTSGDGFYTKYNYTTWTFVVGYGAPLPDKLSLFVVVVATIGLGVPILLLCCGGCYVCVKRVRNNS
;
A
#
# COMPACT_ATOMS: atom_id res chain seq x y z
N ILE A 1 29.50 13.12 43.04
CA ILE A 1 28.95 13.78 41.84
C ILE A 1 29.40 13.08 40.56
N ILE A 2 30.70 12.83 40.38
CA ILE A 2 31.28 12.10 39.22
C ILE A 2 30.65 10.72 38.99
N MET A 3 30.42 9.95 40.06
CA MET A 3 29.80 8.61 39.98
C MET A 3 28.33 8.63 39.51
N LYS A 4 27.58 9.71 39.77
CA LYS A 4 26.20 9.88 39.29
C LYS A 4 26.15 10.29 37.81
N LEU A 5 27.14 11.04 37.34
CA LEU A 5 27.28 11.42 35.94
C LEU A 5 27.64 10.20 35.07
N TYR A 6 28.54 9.33 35.58
CA TYR A 6 28.91 8.08 34.91
C TYR A 6 27.72 7.13 34.78
N LEU A 7 26.89 6.99 35.83
CA LEU A 7 25.66 6.20 35.76
C LEU A 7 24.64 6.77 34.77
N TRP A 8 24.59 8.09 34.60
CA TRP A 8 23.66 8.73 33.66
C TRP A 8 24.10 8.52 32.21
N LEU A 9 25.40 8.66 31.92
CA LEU A 9 25.98 8.36 30.61
C LEU A 9 25.88 6.87 30.25
N LEU A 10 26.06 5.98 31.23
CA LEU A 10 25.91 4.54 31.02
C LEU A 10 24.45 4.18 30.71
N LYS A 11 23.48 4.83 31.37
CA LYS A 11 22.04 4.65 31.06
C LYS A 11 21.67 5.15 29.68
N ILE A 12 22.26 6.27 29.22
CA ILE A 12 22.06 6.76 27.85
C ILE A 12 22.70 5.82 26.84
N SER A 13 23.91 5.33 27.10
CA SER A 13 24.58 4.36 26.21
C SER A 13 23.80 3.05 26.11
N VAL A 14 23.26 2.53 27.22
CA VAL A 14 22.39 1.34 27.24
C VAL A 14 21.05 1.61 26.53
N PHE A 15 20.51 2.82 26.64
CA PHE A 15 19.30 3.21 25.90
C PHE A 15 19.56 3.27 24.39
N VAL A 16 20.69 3.86 23.97
CA VAL A 16 21.09 3.94 22.56
C VAL A 16 21.38 2.55 21.97
N THR A 17 22.07 1.67 22.70
CA THR A 17 22.31 0.29 22.23
C THR A 17 21.04 -0.56 22.21
N ALA A 18 20.11 -0.36 23.15
CA ALA A 18 18.79 -1.02 23.13
C ALA A 18 17.90 -0.52 21.98
N VAL A 19 18.02 0.75 21.58
CA VAL A 19 17.32 1.32 20.41
C VAL A 19 17.88 0.75 19.10
N CYS A 20 19.17 0.41 19.05
CA CYS A 20 19.83 -0.16 17.86
C CYS A 20 19.73 -1.69 17.73
N ALA A 21 19.18 -2.42 18.71
CA ALA A 21 19.27 -3.89 18.76
C ALA A 21 17.96 -4.63 18.41
N LYS A 22 17.16 -4.13 17.46
CA LYS A 22 16.20 -4.99 16.76
C LYS A 22 16.89 -5.55 15.52
N LYS A 23 17.09 -6.87 15.48
CA LYS A 23 17.41 -7.57 14.23
C LYS A 23 16.26 -7.32 13.27
N ASP A 24 16.53 -6.70 12.13
CA ASP A 24 15.56 -6.63 11.05
C ASP A 24 15.18 -8.04 10.64
N VAL A 25 13.88 -8.31 10.64
CA VAL A 25 13.34 -9.60 10.21
C VAL A 25 13.50 -9.64 8.70
N ARG A 26 14.50 -10.38 8.23
CA ARG A 26 14.75 -10.59 6.80
C ARG A 26 14.12 -11.89 6.34
N ARG A 27 13.30 -11.82 5.28
CA ARG A 27 12.78 -13.00 4.58
C ARG A 27 13.58 -13.27 3.31
N LYS A 28 13.64 -14.54 2.89
CA LYS A 28 14.27 -14.94 1.63
C LYS A 28 13.23 -14.93 0.51
N LEU A 29 13.44 -14.09 -0.50
CA LEU A 29 12.55 -13.99 -1.65
C LEU A 29 12.94 -15.00 -2.74
N SER A 30 11.93 -15.55 -3.40
CA SER A 30 12.07 -16.21 -4.70
C SER A 30 10.82 -15.92 -5.51
N ALA A 31 10.96 -15.67 -6.81
CA ALA A 31 9.85 -15.27 -7.64
C ALA A 31 9.83 -16.02 -8.96
N GLN A 32 8.63 -16.23 -9.49
CA GLN A 32 8.37 -16.82 -10.78
C GLN A 32 7.33 -15.97 -11.51
N LEU A 33 7.63 -15.65 -12.75
CA LEU A 33 6.69 -15.09 -13.68
C LEU A 33 5.98 -16.24 -14.41
N ASN A 34 4.66 -16.18 -14.44
CA ASN A 34 3.76 -17.17 -15.03
C ASN A 34 4.12 -18.61 -14.59
N PRO A 35 4.07 -18.90 -13.27
CA PRO A 35 4.60 -20.14 -12.71
C PRO A 35 3.95 -21.38 -13.33
N GLY A 36 4.79 -22.24 -13.93
CA GLY A 36 4.36 -23.48 -14.55
C GLY A 36 3.47 -23.32 -15.78
N CYS A 37 3.47 -22.15 -16.44
CA CYS A 37 2.68 -21.96 -17.64
C CYS A 37 3.32 -22.65 -18.86
N PRO A 38 2.56 -23.43 -19.64
CA PRO A 38 3.03 -23.96 -20.91
C PRO A 38 3.38 -22.85 -21.91
N GLU A 39 4.48 -23.03 -22.65
CA GLU A 39 4.96 -22.06 -23.66
C GLU A 39 3.88 -21.77 -24.71
N ASN A 40 3.13 -22.78 -25.16
CA ASN A 40 2.06 -22.62 -26.14
C ASN A 40 0.84 -21.82 -25.64
N ILE A 41 0.78 -21.49 -24.35
CA ILE A 41 -0.30 -20.70 -23.75
C ILE A 41 0.21 -19.31 -23.37
N CYS A 42 1.38 -19.23 -22.74
CA CYS A 42 1.89 -17.97 -22.20
C CYS A 42 2.94 -17.26 -23.07
N ASP A 43 3.45 -17.91 -24.13
CA ASP A 43 4.50 -17.37 -25.01
C ASP A 43 3.97 -16.97 -26.40
N ASP A 44 2.67 -17.16 -26.66
CA ASP A 44 2.03 -16.94 -27.97
C ASP A 44 1.68 -15.45 -28.21
N GLY A 45 2.69 -14.57 -28.14
CA GLY A 45 2.55 -13.15 -28.48
C GLY A 45 3.24 -12.14 -27.56
N GLY A 46 3.97 -12.60 -26.53
CA GLY A 46 4.95 -11.83 -25.75
C GLY A 46 4.40 -10.67 -24.90
N ASN A 47 4.65 -10.73 -23.58
CA ASN A 47 4.47 -9.66 -22.58
C ASN A 47 3.06 -9.35 -22.04
N ILE A 48 2.01 -10.04 -22.47
CA ILE A 48 0.62 -9.75 -22.03
C ILE A 48 0.23 -10.55 -20.79
N THR A 49 0.66 -11.82 -20.69
CA THR A 49 0.34 -12.64 -19.51
C THR A 49 1.24 -12.24 -18.35
N ASN A 50 0.64 -11.72 -17.29
CA ASN A 50 1.34 -11.17 -16.13
C ASN A 50 0.73 -11.73 -14.85
N VAL A 51 1.13 -12.95 -14.50
CA VAL A 51 0.89 -13.54 -13.17
C VAL A 51 2.23 -13.74 -12.49
N VAL A 52 2.50 -13.02 -11.41
CA VAL A 52 3.73 -13.16 -10.64
C VAL A 52 3.42 -13.87 -9.34
N HIS A 53 4.19 -14.92 -9.04
CA HIS A 53 4.20 -15.56 -7.74
C HIS A 53 5.54 -15.30 -7.05
N VAL A 54 5.49 -14.67 -5.88
CA VAL A 54 6.65 -14.50 -5.00
C VAL A 54 6.44 -15.34 -3.74
N SER A 55 7.46 -16.12 -3.38
CA SER A 55 7.56 -16.80 -2.09
C SER A 55 8.57 -16.07 -1.21
N SER A 56 8.12 -15.66 -0.03
CA SER A 56 8.90 -14.93 0.98
C SER A 56 9.04 -15.80 2.23
N LEU A 57 10.13 -16.56 2.28
CA LEU A 57 10.37 -17.59 3.29
C LEU A 57 10.90 -16.97 4.58
N GLY A 58 10.19 -17.22 5.68
CA GLY A 58 10.59 -16.92 7.04
C GLY A 58 11.18 -18.15 7.76
N ALA A 59 11.42 -18.03 9.06
CA ALA A 59 11.98 -19.12 9.86
C ALA A 59 10.99 -20.28 10.10
N SER A 60 9.70 -20.00 10.14
CA SER A 60 8.64 -20.98 10.48
C SER A 60 7.38 -20.87 9.62
N ASP A 61 7.38 -19.98 8.63
CA ASP A 61 6.27 -19.68 7.75
C ASP A 61 6.78 -19.25 6.36
N ALA A 62 5.87 -19.16 5.40
CA ALA A 62 6.11 -18.50 4.13
C ALA A 62 4.96 -17.53 3.85
N ILE A 63 5.28 -16.38 3.27
CA ILE A 63 4.29 -15.49 2.69
C ILE A 63 4.35 -15.65 1.18
N HIS A 64 3.19 -15.95 0.59
CA HIS A 64 3.03 -16.01 -0.86
C HIS A 64 2.37 -14.71 -1.32
N TYR A 65 3.07 -13.96 -2.16
CA TYR A 65 2.50 -12.85 -2.90
C TYR A 65 2.10 -13.35 -4.28
N ILE A 66 0.88 -13.05 -4.70
CA ILE A 66 0.41 -13.36 -6.04
C ILE A 66 -0.15 -12.09 -6.65
N TRP A 67 0.43 -11.69 -7.77
CA TRP A 67 -0.02 -10.54 -8.55
C TRP A 67 -0.58 -11.05 -9.86
N ASP A 68 -1.82 -10.71 -10.16
CA ASP A 68 -2.51 -11.16 -11.36
C ASP A 68 -3.06 -9.96 -12.11
N LEU A 69 -2.62 -9.81 -13.36
CA LEU A 69 -3.03 -8.76 -14.29
C LEU A 69 -3.69 -9.33 -15.55
N THR A 70 -4.12 -10.60 -15.53
CA THR A 70 -4.79 -11.25 -16.67
C THR A 70 -6.29 -10.98 -16.71
N GLY A 71 -6.91 -10.76 -15.53
CA GLY A 71 -8.26 -10.26 -15.38
C GLY A 71 -8.27 -8.86 -14.78
N LYS A 72 -9.10 -8.63 -13.76
CA LYS A 72 -9.00 -7.39 -12.98
C LYS A 72 -7.70 -7.44 -12.15
N PRO A 73 -6.84 -6.41 -12.21
CA PRO A 73 -5.59 -6.39 -11.45
C PRO A 73 -5.80 -6.70 -9.98
N SER A 74 -5.15 -7.75 -9.51
CA SER A 74 -5.32 -8.30 -8.18
C SER A 74 -3.96 -8.53 -7.53
N ALA A 75 -3.85 -8.20 -6.24
CA ALA A 75 -2.67 -8.52 -5.44
C ALA A 75 -3.11 -9.20 -4.15
N LEU A 76 -2.56 -10.38 -3.89
CA LEU A 76 -2.90 -11.22 -2.75
C LEU A 76 -1.66 -11.52 -1.91
N VAL A 77 -1.83 -11.47 -0.59
CA VAL A 77 -0.88 -11.90 0.43
C VAL A 77 -1.48 -13.13 1.13
N ALA A 78 -0.78 -14.25 1.11
CA ALA A 78 -1.17 -15.48 1.81
C ALA A 78 -0.11 -15.91 2.80
N LEU A 79 -0.49 -16.06 4.07
CA LEU A 79 0.35 -16.65 5.11
C LEU A 79 0.18 -18.18 5.10
N CYS A 80 1.27 -18.90 4.87
CA CYS A 80 1.28 -20.34 4.67
C CYS A 80 2.34 -21.05 5.53
N GLY A 81 2.36 -22.38 5.47
CA GLY A 81 3.50 -23.16 5.94
C GLY A 81 4.74 -22.95 5.06
N PRO A 82 5.95 -23.25 5.57
CA PRO A 82 7.20 -22.99 4.84
C PRO A 82 7.34 -23.80 3.53
N ASP A 83 6.71 -24.97 3.45
CA ASP A 83 6.79 -25.88 2.31
C ASP A 83 5.61 -25.77 1.35
N THR A 84 4.69 -24.82 1.58
CA THR A 84 3.51 -24.64 0.75
C THR A 84 3.91 -24.24 -0.68
N LYS A 85 3.28 -24.85 -1.68
CA LYS A 85 3.51 -24.57 -3.11
C LYS A 85 2.24 -24.05 -3.76
N LEU A 86 2.40 -23.22 -4.78
CA LEU A 86 1.32 -22.73 -5.64
C LEU A 86 1.28 -23.55 -6.93
N SER A 87 0.07 -23.88 -7.39
CA SER A 87 -0.15 -24.52 -8.69
C SER A 87 -1.30 -23.81 -9.42
N ILE A 88 -1.14 -23.64 -10.74
CA ILE A 88 -2.11 -22.97 -11.60
C ILE A 88 -2.51 -23.92 -12.72
N ASN A 89 -3.80 -24.18 -12.87
CA ASN A 89 -4.36 -24.79 -14.07
C ASN A 89 -4.63 -23.67 -15.08
N TRP A 90 -3.67 -23.45 -15.98
CA TRP A 90 -3.66 -22.30 -16.88
C TRP A 90 -4.85 -22.25 -17.85
N GLU A 91 -5.28 -23.38 -18.39
CA GLU A 91 -6.47 -23.44 -19.27
C GLU A 91 -7.72 -22.95 -18.51
N ASN A 92 -7.97 -23.50 -17.32
CA ASN A 92 -9.12 -23.09 -16.52
C ASN A 92 -8.96 -21.67 -15.96
N PHE A 93 -7.73 -21.21 -15.72
CA PHE A 93 -7.45 -19.88 -15.22
C PHE A 93 -7.81 -18.80 -16.25
N PHE A 94 -7.40 -18.97 -17.51
CA PHE A 94 -7.77 -18.05 -18.61
C PHE A 94 -9.25 -18.10 -18.96
N ASP A 95 -9.91 -19.24 -18.80
CA ASP A 95 -11.36 -19.38 -18.92
C ASP A 95 -12.14 -18.69 -17.78
N GLY A 96 -11.46 -18.08 -16.79
CA GLY A 96 -12.10 -17.45 -15.64
C GLY A 96 -12.77 -18.44 -14.69
N LYS A 97 -12.39 -19.73 -14.72
CA LYS A 97 -13.03 -20.76 -13.90
C LYS A 97 -12.55 -20.72 -12.46
N ALA A 98 -13.51 -21.01 -11.58
CA ALA A 98 -13.35 -21.23 -10.16
C ALA A 98 -12.24 -22.24 -9.81
N ASN A 99 -11.51 -22.01 -8.72
CA ASN A 99 -10.57 -22.98 -8.13
C ASN A 99 -9.48 -23.47 -9.10
N SER A 100 -9.12 -22.64 -10.08
CA SER A 100 -8.05 -22.87 -11.06
C SER A 100 -6.65 -22.66 -10.47
N VAL A 101 -6.54 -21.94 -9.35
CA VAL A 101 -5.30 -21.74 -8.59
C VAL A 101 -5.41 -22.44 -7.25
N LYS A 102 -4.40 -23.22 -6.87
CA LYS A 102 -4.41 -24.01 -5.63
C LYS A 102 -3.08 -23.93 -4.89
N PHE A 103 -3.18 -23.77 -3.58
CA PHE A 103 -2.07 -24.04 -2.67
C PHE A 103 -2.05 -25.53 -2.32
N SER A 104 -0.84 -26.08 -2.13
CA SER A 104 -0.68 -27.47 -1.68
C SER A 104 -1.23 -27.71 -0.28
N GLU A 105 -1.30 -26.65 0.53
CA GLU A 105 -1.88 -26.62 1.87
C GLU A 105 -2.75 -25.36 2.00
N ALA A 106 -3.82 -25.43 2.78
CA ALA A 106 -4.68 -24.27 2.99
C ALA A 106 -3.90 -23.13 3.68
N PRO A 107 -3.92 -21.90 3.15
CA PRO A 107 -3.34 -20.75 3.83
C PRO A 107 -3.94 -20.56 5.23
N ARG A 108 -3.11 -20.16 6.19
CA ARG A 108 -3.57 -19.80 7.54
C ARG A 108 -4.37 -18.51 7.54
N TYR A 109 -4.04 -17.61 6.61
CA TYR A 109 -4.73 -16.35 6.41
C TYR A 109 -4.44 -15.82 5.01
N THR A 110 -5.43 -15.17 4.39
CA THR A 110 -5.23 -14.43 3.14
C THR A 110 -5.88 -13.06 3.21
N PHE A 111 -5.23 -12.10 2.57
CA PHE A 111 -5.76 -10.77 2.35
C PHE A 111 -5.26 -10.22 1.02
N GLY A 112 -6.05 -9.38 0.39
CA GLY A 112 -5.53 -8.56 -0.69
C GLY A 112 -6.59 -7.68 -1.33
N VAL A 113 -6.23 -7.18 -2.50
CA VAL A 113 -7.00 -6.16 -3.21
C VAL A 113 -7.26 -6.54 -4.66
N VAL A 114 -8.36 -6.03 -5.18
CA VAL A 114 -8.68 -6.01 -6.60
C VAL A 114 -8.94 -4.56 -7.01
N LEU A 115 -8.21 -4.07 -8.01
CA LEU A 115 -8.53 -2.81 -8.68
C LEU A 115 -9.66 -3.09 -9.67
N ASN A 116 -10.88 -2.65 -9.35
CA ASN A 116 -12.07 -3.08 -10.07
C ASN A 116 -12.47 -2.14 -11.20
N ARG A 117 -12.49 -0.85 -10.91
CA ARG A 117 -13.00 0.16 -11.84
C ARG A 117 -12.31 1.50 -11.66
N LEU A 118 -12.05 2.19 -12.76
CA LEU A 118 -11.70 3.60 -12.79
C LEU A 118 -12.96 4.42 -13.08
N TRP A 119 -13.21 5.41 -12.24
CA TRP A 119 -14.27 6.40 -12.40
C TRP A 119 -13.66 7.70 -12.88
N GLU A 120 -14.30 8.30 -13.88
CA GLU A 120 -14.12 9.70 -14.20
C GLU A 120 -15.42 10.42 -13.83
N TYR A 121 -15.36 11.55 -13.17
CA TYR A 121 -16.55 12.30 -12.77
C TYR A 121 -16.34 13.79 -12.90
N ASN A 122 -17.41 14.52 -13.16
CA ASN A 122 -17.42 15.97 -13.18
C ASN A 122 -17.65 16.51 -11.77
N ASP A 123 -16.63 17.13 -11.20
CA ASP A 123 -16.65 17.69 -9.84
C ASP A 123 -17.11 19.15 -9.85
N GLU A 124 -18.41 19.35 -10.08
CA GLU A 124 -18.99 20.70 -10.23
C GLU A 124 -18.83 21.58 -8.98
N GLU A 125 -18.77 20.95 -7.80
CA GLU A 125 -18.61 21.63 -6.52
C GLU A 125 -17.13 21.87 -6.14
N ASP A 126 -16.19 21.35 -6.93
CA ASP A 126 -14.74 21.44 -6.69
C ASP A 126 -14.35 21.00 -5.27
N VAL A 127 -14.84 19.82 -4.85
CA VAL A 127 -14.60 19.27 -3.50
C VAL A 127 -13.51 18.19 -3.49
N GLY A 128 -13.22 17.57 -4.64
CA GLY A 128 -12.25 16.47 -4.77
C GLY A 128 -12.76 15.11 -4.31
N THR A 129 -13.89 15.05 -3.59
CA THR A 129 -14.51 13.80 -3.14
C THR A 129 -15.43 13.20 -4.22
N PHE A 130 -15.36 11.89 -4.44
CA PHE A 130 -16.29 11.21 -5.35
C PHE A 130 -17.65 10.97 -4.68
N THR A 131 -18.56 11.95 -4.80
CA THR A 131 -19.93 11.94 -4.24
C THR A 131 -21.02 12.07 -5.30
N VAL A 132 -20.63 12.22 -6.58
CA VAL A 132 -21.54 12.40 -7.71
C VAL A 132 -22.43 11.15 -7.86
N THR A 133 -23.74 11.38 -7.98
CA THR A 133 -24.74 10.31 -8.15
C THR A 133 -25.44 10.35 -9.51
N ASN A 134 -25.38 11.48 -10.20
CA ASN A 134 -25.95 11.62 -11.53
C ASN A 134 -25.11 10.85 -12.55
N SER A 135 -25.67 9.83 -13.18
CA SER A 135 -24.99 9.00 -14.16
C SER A 135 -24.52 9.76 -15.40
N SER A 136 -25.11 10.92 -15.72
CA SER A 136 -24.66 11.74 -16.85
C SER A 136 -23.33 12.46 -16.58
N GLN A 137 -22.91 12.54 -15.32
CA GLN A 137 -21.70 13.21 -14.84
C GLN A 137 -20.61 12.22 -14.43
N ILE A 138 -20.76 10.94 -14.80
CA ILE A 138 -19.86 9.86 -14.43
C ILE A 138 -19.59 9.00 -15.66
N SER A 139 -18.31 8.79 -15.96
CA SER A 139 -17.85 7.76 -16.88
C SER A 139 -17.17 6.66 -16.08
N SER A 140 -17.30 5.41 -16.54
CA SER A 140 -16.90 4.26 -15.74
C SER A 140 -16.19 3.24 -16.61
N PHE A 141 -14.98 2.85 -16.21
CA PHE A 141 -14.09 2.02 -17.02
C PHE A 141 -13.66 0.79 -16.21
N SER A 142 -14.10 -0.39 -16.64
CA SER A 142 -13.79 -1.65 -15.97
C SER A 142 -12.31 -2.00 -16.18
N LEU A 143 -11.56 -2.27 -15.10
CA LEU A 143 -10.16 -2.67 -15.25
C LEU A 143 -9.98 -4.08 -15.83
N LEU A 144 -11.06 -4.85 -15.97
CA LEU A 144 -11.05 -6.11 -16.72
C LEU A 144 -10.78 -5.90 -18.22
N GLU A 145 -11.13 -4.73 -18.76
CA GLU A 145 -10.98 -4.43 -20.19
C GLU A 145 -9.58 -3.91 -20.54
N PHE A 146 -8.72 -3.70 -19.53
CA PHE A 146 -7.36 -3.21 -19.71
C PHE A 146 -6.44 -4.38 -20.05
N ALA A 147 -5.73 -4.26 -21.18
CA ALA A 147 -4.65 -5.19 -21.52
C ALA A 147 -3.32 -4.63 -21.00
N TRP A 148 -2.66 -5.38 -20.11
CA TRP A 148 -1.42 -4.94 -19.45
C TRP A 148 -0.19 -5.50 -20.16
N GLU A 149 0.65 -4.61 -20.66
CA GLU A 149 1.93 -4.95 -21.23
C GLU A 149 3.04 -4.77 -20.20
N ARG A 150 3.83 -5.82 -20.02
CA ARG A 150 4.98 -5.77 -19.13
C ARG A 150 6.05 -4.82 -19.65
N LYS A 151 6.47 -3.90 -18.79
CA LYS A 151 7.65 -3.06 -19.00
C LYS A 151 8.88 -3.71 -18.40
N ASN A 152 8.83 -4.00 -17.10
CA ASN A 152 9.96 -4.58 -16.37
C ASN A 152 9.47 -5.68 -15.41
N PHE A 153 10.33 -6.66 -15.18
CA PHE A 153 10.20 -7.62 -14.09
C PHE A 153 11.58 -7.88 -13.51
N ILE A 154 11.80 -7.44 -12.28
CA ILE A 154 13.12 -7.41 -11.64
C ILE A 154 13.05 -8.28 -10.38
N ILE A 155 14.05 -9.14 -10.22
CA ILE A 155 14.21 -10.00 -9.04
C ILE A 155 15.59 -9.74 -8.47
N THR A 156 15.65 -9.35 -7.20
CA THR A 156 16.87 -9.21 -6.42
C THR A 156 16.74 -9.99 -5.10
N ASP A 157 17.81 -10.02 -4.32
CA ASP A 157 17.78 -10.61 -2.97
C ASP A 157 16.98 -9.76 -1.96
N ASP A 158 16.73 -8.48 -2.30
CA ASP A 158 16.09 -7.49 -1.43
C ASP A 158 14.67 -7.14 -1.87
N SER A 159 14.36 -7.23 -3.16
CA SER A 159 13.06 -6.89 -3.72
C SER A 159 12.67 -7.75 -4.93
N VAL A 160 11.37 -7.84 -5.16
CA VAL A 160 10.80 -8.30 -6.43
C VAL A 160 9.87 -7.21 -6.93
N GLU A 161 9.98 -6.85 -8.20
CA GLU A 161 9.28 -5.71 -8.79
C GLU A 161 8.70 -6.08 -10.15
N LEU A 162 7.47 -5.63 -10.42
CA LEU A 162 6.78 -5.75 -11.68
C LEU A 162 6.23 -4.38 -12.08
N SER A 163 6.56 -3.91 -13.27
CA SER A 163 5.96 -2.70 -13.85
C SER A 163 5.26 -3.04 -15.16
N VAL A 164 4.02 -2.58 -15.29
CA VAL A 164 3.18 -2.80 -16.46
C VAL A 164 2.53 -1.50 -16.91
N LYS A 165 2.23 -1.42 -18.20
CA LYS A 165 1.53 -0.31 -18.83
C LYS A 165 0.33 -0.84 -19.61
N SER A 166 -0.81 -0.20 -19.48
CA SER A 166 -1.99 -0.51 -20.29
C SER A 166 -1.73 -0.19 -21.76
N ARG A 167 -2.24 -1.03 -22.67
CA ARG A 167 -2.26 -0.75 -24.12
C ARG A 167 -3.32 0.28 -24.53
N GLY A 168 -3.90 0.97 -23.55
CA GLY A 168 -5.03 1.87 -23.73
C GLY A 168 -6.34 1.11 -23.73
N LEU A 169 -7.42 1.84 -23.43
CA LEU A 169 -8.79 1.34 -23.47
C LEU A 169 -9.59 2.17 -24.48
N GLN A 170 -10.49 1.52 -25.21
CA GLN A 170 -11.41 2.24 -26.10
C GLN A 170 -12.26 3.23 -25.27
N GLY A 171 -12.24 4.50 -25.65
CA GLY A 171 -12.94 5.56 -24.91
C GLY A 171 -12.19 6.15 -23.72
N LEU A 172 -11.00 5.62 -23.39
CA LEU A 172 -10.08 6.19 -22.41
C LEU A 172 -8.63 6.10 -22.90
N PRO A 173 -8.27 6.86 -23.96
CA PRO A 173 -6.91 6.88 -24.46
C PRO A 173 -5.98 7.61 -23.47
N GLY A 174 -4.76 7.10 -23.33
CA GLY A 174 -3.75 7.62 -22.41
C GLY A 174 -2.95 6.49 -21.76
N ASN A 175 -2.08 6.84 -20.83
CA ASN A 175 -1.22 5.89 -20.16
C ASN A 175 -1.78 5.58 -18.77
N PHE A 176 -2.09 4.31 -18.54
CA PHE A 176 -2.33 3.79 -17.21
C PHE A 176 -1.18 2.84 -16.88
N GLU A 177 -0.45 3.11 -15.81
CA GLU A 177 0.66 2.28 -15.37
C GLU A 177 0.41 1.73 -13.96
N LEU A 178 0.86 0.50 -13.75
CA LEU A 178 0.86 -0.15 -12.45
C LEU A 178 2.26 -0.68 -12.16
N SER A 179 2.76 -0.40 -10.97
CA SER A 179 3.97 -1.04 -10.44
C SER A 179 3.66 -1.75 -9.13
N LEU A 180 4.17 -2.96 -8.96
CA LEU A 180 4.02 -3.78 -7.77
C LEU A 180 5.39 -4.19 -7.27
N ALA A 181 5.61 -4.08 -5.96
CA ALA A 181 6.88 -4.42 -5.35
C ALA A 181 6.69 -5.12 -4.00
N THR A 182 7.51 -6.12 -3.70
CA THR A 182 7.61 -6.71 -2.36
C THR A 182 9.07 -6.76 -1.93
N PHE A 183 9.30 -6.73 -0.62
CA PHE A 183 10.63 -6.49 -0.06
C PHE A 183 11.03 -7.57 0.95
N ALA A 184 12.32 -7.79 1.12
CA ALA A 184 12.88 -8.78 2.04
C ALA A 184 12.98 -8.26 3.48
N THR A 185 13.01 -6.95 3.66
CA THR A 185 13.17 -6.25 4.94
C THR A 185 12.24 -5.03 5.02
N PRO A 186 11.92 -4.55 6.22
CA PRO A 186 11.23 -3.27 6.38
C PRO A 186 12.12 -2.09 5.99
N ASP A 187 11.61 -1.20 5.14
CA ASP A 187 12.23 0.08 4.77
C ASP A 187 11.17 1.04 4.19
N HIS A 188 11.58 2.23 3.81
CA HIS A 188 10.78 3.16 3.02
C HIS A 188 10.86 2.82 1.53
N GLY A 189 9.73 2.93 0.84
CA GLY A 189 9.68 2.79 -0.62
C GLY A 189 10.60 3.82 -1.30
N PRO A 190 11.22 3.48 -2.45
CA PRO A 190 12.17 4.36 -3.12
C PRO A 190 11.51 5.58 -3.79
N MET A 191 10.21 5.50 -4.07
CA MET A 191 9.42 6.55 -4.72
C MET A 191 8.54 7.28 -3.71
N THR A 192 8.43 8.59 -3.81
CA THR A 192 7.48 9.42 -3.06
C THR A 192 6.05 8.88 -3.22
N PRO A 193 5.27 8.71 -2.13
CA PRO A 193 5.43 9.25 -0.77
C PRO A 193 6.21 8.35 0.20
N HIS A 194 7.17 7.57 -0.31
CA HIS A 194 8.14 6.82 0.50
C HIS A 194 7.45 5.99 1.59
N LEU A 195 6.37 5.29 1.25
CA LEU A 195 5.60 4.53 2.23
C LEU A 195 6.49 3.48 2.90
N MET A 196 6.37 3.37 4.22
CA MET A 196 7.00 2.29 4.96
C MET A 196 6.40 0.96 4.49
N HIS A 197 7.25 0.05 4.04
CA HIS A 197 6.90 -1.32 3.71
C HIS A 197 7.55 -2.28 4.72
N THR A 198 7.11 -3.53 4.67
CA THR A 198 7.62 -4.63 5.49
C THR A 198 7.90 -5.85 4.63
N GLU A 199 8.56 -6.83 5.23
CA GLU A 199 8.75 -8.16 4.65
C GLU A 199 7.43 -8.93 4.45
N ASN A 200 6.33 -8.43 5.02
CA ASN A 200 4.98 -9.00 5.00
C ASN A 200 3.99 -8.17 4.15
N SER A 201 4.49 -7.31 3.25
CA SER A 201 3.65 -6.43 2.44
C SER A 201 4.10 -6.28 0.98
N THR A 202 3.14 -6.05 0.09
CA THR A 202 3.35 -5.57 -1.28
C THR A 202 2.97 -4.10 -1.38
N GLN A 203 3.83 -3.28 -1.97
CA GLN A 203 3.54 -1.92 -2.39
C GLN A 203 2.99 -1.92 -3.82
N ILE A 204 1.98 -1.09 -4.07
CA ILE A 204 1.35 -0.90 -5.37
C ILE A 204 1.35 0.60 -5.67
N ASP A 205 1.76 0.94 -6.89
CA ASP A 205 1.78 2.30 -7.41
C ASP A 205 0.95 2.37 -8.69
N LEU A 206 0.03 3.32 -8.75
CA LEU A 206 -0.85 3.60 -9.87
C LEU A 206 -0.50 4.97 -10.44
N VAL A 207 -0.39 5.05 -11.77
CA VAL A 207 -0.14 6.31 -12.49
C VAL A 207 -1.13 6.45 -13.63
N LEU A 208 -1.82 7.60 -13.69
CA LEU A 208 -2.57 8.03 -14.86
C LEU A 208 -1.81 9.19 -15.50
N ASP A 209 -1.20 8.94 -16.64
CA ASP A 209 -0.44 9.92 -17.40
C ASP A 209 -1.13 10.19 -18.74
N SER A 210 -1.42 11.46 -18.98
CA SER A 210 -1.99 11.96 -20.24
C SER A 210 -3.27 11.22 -20.64
N VAL A 211 -4.10 10.86 -19.65
CA VAL A 211 -5.40 10.21 -19.87
C VAL A 211 -6.42 11.24 -20.33
N LEU A 212 -6.99 11.05 -21.53
CA LEU A 212 -8.00 11.99 -22.02
C LEU A 212 -9.29 11.84 -21.23
N THR A 213 -9.81 13.00 -20.81
CA THR A 213 -11.08 13.12 -20.10
C THR A 213 -12.24 13.33 -21.08
N ASN A 214 -13.44 13.01 -20.63
CA ASN A 214 -14.67 13.29 -21.34
C ASN A 214 -14.83 14.81 -21.54
N VAL A 215 -14.93 15.22 -22.80
CA VAL A 215 -15.08 16.63 -23.20
C VAL A 215 -16.33 17.31 -22.63
N SER A 216 -17.32 16.51 -22.19
CA SER A 216 -18.55 17.01 -21.58
C SER A 216 -18.37 17.36 -20.10
N PHE A 217 -17.25 16.96 -19.47
CA PHE A 217 -16.94 17.22 -18.08
C PHE A 217 -15.99 18.43 -18.01
N PRO A 218 -16.49 19.64 -17.68
CA PRO A 218 -15.63 20.82 -17.54
C PRO A 218 -14.64 20.70 -16.38
N GLN A 219 -14.96 19.90 -15.36
CA GLN A 219 -14.19 19.79 -14.11
C GLN A 219 -13.89 18.31 -13.80
N PRO A 220 -13.15 17.60 -14.67
CA PRO A 220 -13.01 16.15 -14.57
C PRO A 220 -12.00 15.77 -13.46
N ARG A 221 -12.39 14.79 -12.65
CA ARG A 221 -11.53 14.11 -11.69
C ARG A 221 -11.65 12.61 -11.83
N PHE A 222 -10.63 11.89 -11.33
CA PHE A 222 -10.62 10.43 -11.32
C PHE A 222 -10.80 9.88 -9.90
N ALA A 223 -11.41 8.70 -9.81
CA ALA A 223 -11.41 7.87 -8.62
C ALA A 223 -11.22 6.40 -8.98
N ILE A 224 -10.59 5.62 -8.13
CA ILE A 224 -10.41 4.18 -8.32
C ILE A 224 -11.23 3.40 -7.30
N GLU A 225 -11.99 2.40 -7.76
CA GLU A 225 -12.68 1.44 -6.91
C GLU A 225 -11.74 0.28 -6.57
N VAL A 226 -11.49 0.09 -5.27
CA VAL A 226 -10.68 -0.99 -4.73
C VAL A 226 -11.56 -1.93 -3.93
N ILE A 227 -11.54 -3.21 -4.26
CA ILE A 227 -12.21 -4.27 -3.49
C ILE A 227 -11.17 -4.91 -2.57
N LEU A 228 -11.48 -4.95 -1.28
CA LEU A 228 -10.71 -5.62 -0.25
C LEU A 228 -11.31 -7.00 0.00
N VAL A 229 -10.47 -8.03 0.05
CA VAL A 229 -10.90 -9.41 0.29
C VAL A 229 -10.01 -10.01 1.38
N ALA A 230 -10.62 -10.51 2.46
CA ALA A 230 -9.93 -11.16 3.58
C ALA A 230 -10.54 -12.52 3.90
N MET A 231 -9.71 -13.45 4.39
CA MET A 231 -10.15 -14.71 4.98
C MET A 231 -10.75 -14.51 6.38
N GLU A 232 -11.77 -13.66 6.46
CA GLU A 232 -12.55 -13.34 7.66
C GLU A 232 -14.05 -13.42 7.33
N PRO A 233 -14.94 -13.58 8.32
CA PRO A 233 -16.38 -13.69 8.08
C PRO A 233 -17.01 -12.47 7.39
N GLN A 234 -17.91 -12.71 6.43
CA GLN A 234 -18.67 -11.66 5.72
C GLN A 234 -19.41 -10.66 6.64
N LYS A 235 -19.82 -11.10 7.83
CA LYS A 235 -20.54 -10.26 8.81
C LYS A 235 -19.68 -9.13 9.42
N ASP A 236 -18.36 -9.25 9.30
CA ASP A 236 -17.43 -8.27 9.84
C ASP A 236 -17.28 -7.08 8.89
N ASN A 237 -16.55 -6.04 9.31
CA ASN A 237 -16.33 -4.84 8.50
C ASN A 237 -14.88 -4.38 8.61
N TYR A 238 -14.35 -3.86 7.50
CA TYR A 238 -13.08 -3.13 7.55
C TYR A 238 -13.25 -1.82 8.31
N THR A 239 -12.21 -1.46 9.06
CA THR A 239 -12.16 -0.19 9.79
C THR A 239 -11.17 0.75 9.13
N VAL A 240 -11.62 1.98 8.84
CA VAL A 240 -10.75 3.05 8.37
C VAL A 240 -10.17 3.79 9.58
N VAL A 241 -8.85 3.69 9.77
CA VAL A 241 -8.11 4.33 10.86
C VAL A 241 -7.16 5.37 10.27
N VAL A 242 -7.46 6.64 10.49
CA VAL A 242 -6.58 7.76 10.13
C VAL A 242 -5.69 8.10 11.31
N ARG A 243 -4.39 7.89 11.17
CA ARG A 243 -3.38 8.22 12.19
C ARG A 243 -2.69 9.52 11.81
N LYS A 244 -2.37 10.34 12.82
CA LYS A 244 -1.43 11.45 12.64
C LYS A 244 0.00 10.89 12.72
N SER A 245 0.80 11.16 11.69
CA SER A 245 2.24 10.93 11.74
C SER A 245 2.93 12.22 12.16
N LEU A 246 3.91 12.13 13.05
CA LEU A 246 4.80 13.26 13.35
C LEU A 246 5.99 13.31 12.39
N ASP A 247 6.14 12.26 11.58
CA ASP A 247 7.23 12.10 10.63
C ASP A 247 6.78 12.55 9.24
N ASP A 248 7.31 13.69 8.81
CA ASP A 248 7.19 14.24 7.47
C ASP A 248 8.53 14.27 6.73
N GLU A 249 9.59 13.64 7.28
CA GLU A 249 10.93 13.62 6.67
C GLU A 249 10.89 13.12 5.24
N PHE A 250 10.09 12.09 5.00
CA PHE A 250 9.94 11.46 3.69
C PHE A 250 8.67 11.92 2.93
N THR A 251 7.81 12.73 3.52
CA THR A 251 6.66 13.31 2.80
C THR A 251 6.28 14.65 3.43
N PRO A 252 7.02 15.72 3.11
CA PRO A 252 6.84 17.00 3.78
C PRO A 252 5.42 17.52 3.65
N GLY A 253 4.87 18.05 4.75
CA GLY A 253 3.52 18.63 4.80
C GLY A 253 2.37 17.61 4.93
N ILE A 254 2.63 16.31 4.80
CA ILE A 254 1.61 15.26 4.96
C ILE A 254 1.80 14.54 6.30
N PHE A 255 1.01 14.93 7.29
CA PHE A 255 1.09 14.39 8.66
C PHE A 255 0.02 13.31 8.94
N LYS A 256 -0.46 12.60 7.92
CA LYS A 256 -1.54 11.61 8.06
C LYS A 256 -1.21 10.32 7.31
N ILE A 257 -1.64 9.21 7.88
CA ILE A 257 -1.61 7.89 7.26
C ILE A 257 -3.01 7.29 7.39
N VAL A 258 -3.58 6.84 6.28
CA VAL A 258 -4.86 6.14 6.24
C VAL A 258 -4.59 4.64 6.23
N ASN A 259 -5.24 3.92 7.14
CA ASN A 259 -5.23 2.46 7.17
C ASN A 259 -6.65 1.95 6.99
N VAL A 260 -6.86 1.02 6.07
CA VAL A 260 -8.08 0.23 5.97
C VAL A 260 -7.74 -1.17 6.43
N ALA A 261 -8.12 -1.52 7.66
CA ALA A 261 -7.66 -2.71 8.35
C ALA A 261 -8.81 -3.68 8.62
N SER A 262 -8.52 -4.97 8.49
CA SER A 262 -9.45 -6.03 8.84
C SER A 262 -9.61 -6.15 10.37
N PRO A 263 -10.70 -6.74 10.87
CA PRO A 263 -10.91 -6.96 12.30
C PRO A 263 -9.73 -7.68 12.99
N ALA A 264 -9.20 -8.75 12.38
CA ALA A 264 -8.04 -9.46 12.91
C ALA A 264 -6.77 -8.60 12.96
N SER A 265 -6.58 -7.69 11.99
CA SER A 265 -5.46 -6.74 12.01
C SER A 265 -5.57 -5.77 13.18
N VAL A 266 -6.77 -5.22 13.42
CA VAL A 266 -7.02 -4.25 14.49
C VAL A 266 -6.94 -4.90 15.88
N ASN A 267 -7.55 -6.07 16.07
CA ASN A 267 -7.75 -6.67 17.40
C ASN A 267 -6.57 -7.54 17.84
N ALA A 268 -5.89 -8.21 16.89
CA ALA A 268 -4.89 -9.23 17.19
C ALA A 268 -3.57 -9.03 16.45
N SER A 269 -3.42 -7.95 15.65
CA SER A 269 -2.25 -7.72 14.81
C SER A 269 -1.94 -8.89 13.86
N SER A 270 -2.97 -9.65 13.46
CA SER A 270 -2.85 -10.91 12.73
C SER A 270 -3.80 -11.01 11.54
N GLY A 271 -4.09 -9.88 10.90
CA GLY A 271 -5.01 -9.77 9.75
C GLY A 271 -4.44 -8.92 8.63
N GLY A 272 -5.30 -8.53 7.70
CA GLY A 272 -4.95 -7.75 6.51
C GLY A 272 -5.09 -6.25 6.70
N TYR A 273 -4.24 -5.49 6.05
CA TYR A 273 -4.36 -4.03 6.00
C TYR A 273 -3.96 -3.47 4.64
N LEU A 274 -4.68 -2.42 4.21
CA LEU A 274 -4.24 -1.48 3.19
C LEU A 274 -3.80 -0.18 3.88
N GLN A 275 -2.64 0.37 3.53
CA GLN A 275 -2.09 1.60 4.09
C GLN A 275 -1.63 2.56 2.99
N TYR A 276 -1.94 3.85 3.13
CA TYR A 276 -1.41 4.89 2.25
C TYR A 276 -1.38 6.25 2.94
N ARG A 277 -0.61 7.18 2.38
CA ARG A 277 -0.66 8.61 2.74
C ARG A 277 -1.73 9.27 1.87
N PRO A 278 -2.61 10.14 2.39
CA PRO A 278 -3.73 10.69 1.64
C PRO A 278 -3.27 11.81 0.69
N VAL A 279 -2.38 11.47 -0.23
CA VAL A 279 -1.68 12.34 -1.16
C VAL A 279 -1.61 11.67 -2.53
N SER A 280 -1.73 12.50 -3.56
CA SER A 280 -1.51 12.18 -4.96
C SER A 280 -0.60 13.25 -5.56
N TYR A 281 0.08 12.94 -6.67
CA TYR A 281 0.98 13.89 -7.31
C TYR A 281 0.53 14.18 -8.74
N THR A 282 0.61 15.46 -9.11
CA THR A 282 0.25 15.98 -10.43
C THR A 282 1.44 16.08 -11.38
N ASP A 283 2.58 15.50 -11.02
CA ASP A 283 3.81 15.48 -11.82
C ASP A 283 4.63 14.22 -11.52
N GLU A 284 5.42 13.78 -12.49
CA GLU A 284 6.26 12.57 -12.41
C GLU A 284 7.35 12.68 -11.33
N ASP A 285 7.89 13.88 -11.08
CA ASP A 285 8.92 14.11 -10.07
C ASP A 285 8.40 13.98 -8.63
N ARG A 286 7.06 14.02 -8.45
CA ARG A 286 6.35 13.88 -7.16
C ARG A 286 6.88 14.79 -6.03
N ASP A 287 7.16 16.04 -6.37
CA ASP A 287 7.56 17.04 -5.39
C ASP A 287 6.37 17.51 -4.52
N VAL A 288 6.66 18.10 -3.37
CA VAL A 288 5.68 18.67 -2.44
C VAL A 288 4.82 19.73 -3.14
N SER A 289 5.40 20.52 -4.04
CA SER A 289 4.68 21.55 -4.80
C SER A 289 3.69 20.99 -5.82
N THR A 290 3.82 19.72 -6.19
CA THR A 290 2.92 19.02 -7.13
C THR A 290 2.01 18.04 -6.40
N SER A 291 1.95 18.12 -5.06
CA SER A 291 1.06 17.29 -4.25
C SER A 291 -0.38 17.83 -4.25
N THR A 292 -1.33 16.91 -4.29
CA THR A 292 -2.76 17.13 -4.06
C THR A 292 -3.31 16.04 -3.13
N GLN A 293 -4.55 16.16 -2.67
CA GLN A 293 -5.11 15.22 -1.69
C GLN A 293 -5.79 14.02 -2.35
N THR A 294 -6.02 12.98 -1.56
CA THR A 294 -6.90 11.87 -1.90
C THR A 294 -8.00 11.72 -0.86
N TYR A 295 -9.18 11.29 -1.28
CA TYR A 295 -10.30 11.02 -0.37
C TYR A 295 -10.85 9.61 -0.58
N GLN A 296 -11.03 8.88 0.50
CA GLN A 296 -11.66 7.56 0.50
C GLN A 296 -13.12 7.60 0.92
N SER A 297 -13.95 6.81 0.26
CA SER A 297 -15.28 6.46 0.76
C SER A 297 -15.18 5.48 1.94
N SER A 298 -16.30 5.30 2.65
CA SER A 298 -16.39 4.18 3.60
C SER A 298 -16.40 2.84 2.85
N PRO A 299 -15.78 1.79 3.38
CA PRO A 299 -15.91 0.43 2.86
C PRO A 299 -17.37 -0.02 2.89
N THR A 300 -17.82 -0.66 1.81
CA THR A 300 -19.20 -1.12 1.66
C THR A 300 -19.23 -2.54 1.11
N THR A 301 -20.12 -3.38 1.65
CA THR A 301 -20.30 -4.74 1.17
C THR A 301 -21.00 -4.71 -0.20
N PRO A 302 -20.45 -5.35 -1.24
CA PRO A 302 -21.10 -5.39 -2.55
C PRO A 302 -22.37 -6.25 -2.50
N ASN A 303 -23.35 -5.92 -3.35
CA ASN A 303 -24.61 -6.67 -3.44
C ASN A 303 -24.41 -8.16 -3.78
N ASN A 304 -23.41 -8.46 -4.62
CA ASN A 304 -23.06 -9.82 -5.02
C ASN A 304 -21.53 -9.96 -5.09
N ALA A 305 -20.94 -10.66 -4.12
CA ALA A 305 -19.49 -10.84 -4.03
C ALA A 305 -18.94 -11.73 -5.18
N ILE A 306 -19.68 -12.77 -5.59
CA ILE A 306 -19.26 -13.66 -6.70
C ILE A 306 -19.14 -12.86 -7.99
N GLU A 307 -20.19 -12.11 -8.34
CA GLU A 307 -20.21 -11.33 -9.58
C GLU A 307 -19.12 -10.26 -9.56
N LYS A 308 -18.98 -9.55 -8.43
CA LYS A 308 -17.99 -8.49 -8.28
C LYS A 308 -16.56 -9.01 -8.41
N LEU A 309 -16.28 -10.22 -7.90
CA LEU A 309 -14.98 -10.88 -7.97
C LEU A 309 -14.80 -11.78 -9.20
N ASN A 310 -15.74 -11.79 -10.16
CA ASN A 310 -15.55 -12.56 -11.38
C ASN A 310 -14.31 -12.07 -12.16
N ASN A 311 -13.57 -13.00 -12.78
CA ASN A 311 -12.28 -12.76 -13.44
C ASN A 311 -11.25 -12.07 -12.52
N THR A 312 -11.15 -12.53 -11.28
CA THR A 312 -10.12 -12.11 -10.32
C THR A 312 -9.38 -13.31 -9.77
N LEU A 313 -8.16 -13.07 -9.31
CA LEU A 313 -7.36 -14.05 -8.58
C LEU A 313 -8.12 -14.69 -7.40
N PHE A 314 -8.95 -13.92 -6.69
CA PHE A 314 -9.72 -14.43 -5.55
C PHE A 314 -10.76 -15.48 -5.99
N ARG A 315 -11.45 -15.25 -7.11
CA ARG A 315 -12.40 -16.22 -7.66
C ARG A 315 -11.69 -17.47 -8.20
N SER A 316 -10.47 -17.31 -8.71
CA SER A 316 -9.59 -18.39 -9.15
C SER A 316 -9.05 -19.24 -8.00
N ILE A 317 -8.85 -18.69 -6.80
CA ILE A 317 -8.37 -19.44 -5.62
C ILE A 317 -9.53 -20.01 -4.77
N PHE A 318 -10.52 -19.19 -4.44
CA PHE A 318 -11.52 -19.50 -3.41
C PHE A 318 -12.85 -19.99 -3.97
N GLY A 319 -13.05 -19.95 -5.28
CA GLY A 319 -14.31 -20.43 -5.83
C GLY A 319 -15.49 -19.54 -5.40
N ASP A 320 -16.62 -20.17 -5.09
CA ASP A 320 -17.80 -19.50 -4.51
C ASP A 320 -17.65 -19.24 -3.00
N ALA A 321 -16.58 -19.72 -2.35
CA ALA A 321 -16.35 -19.47 -0.92
C ALA A 321 -16.18 -17.98 -0.60
N VAL A 322 -15.88 -17.15 -1.61
CA VAL A 322 -15.82 -15.69 -1.50
C VAL A 322 -17.11 -15.06 -0.98
N GLU A 323 -18.27 -15.71 -1.12
CA GLU A 323 -19.53 -15.22 -0.54
C GLU A 323 -19.50 -15.18 0.99
N THR A 324 -18.76 -16.11 1.60
CA THR A 324 -18.66 -16.21 3.06
C THR A 324 -17.51 -15.39 3.64
N MET A 325 -16.67 -14.82 2.77
CA MET A 325 -15.50 -14.02 3.11
C MET A 325 -15.85 -12.53 3.31
N LEU A 326 -14.98 -11.81 3.99
CA LEU A 326 -15.06 -10.37 4.17
C LEU A 326 -14.64 -9.67 2.87
N VAL A 327 -15.65 -9.27 2.08
CA VAL A 327 -15.50 -8.55 0.82
C VAL A 327 -16.17 -7.19 0.94
N GLN A 328 -15.40 -6.10 0.80
CA GLN A 328 -15.94 -4.74 0.76
C GLN A 328 -15.20 -3.90 -0.27
N ALA A 329 -15.91 -2.97 -0.90
CA ALA A 329 -15.35 -2.02 -1.85
C ALA A 329 -15.32 -0.61 -1.26
N LEU A 330 -14.29 0.15 -1.61
CA LEU A 330 -14.21 1.59 -1.36
C LEU A 330 -13.66 2.29 -2.60
N ASN A 331 -14.02 3.56 -2.75
CA ASN A 331 -13.48 4.42 -3.79
C ASN A 331 -12.43 5.34 -3.20
N VAL A 332 -11.34 5.57 -3.92
CA VAL A 332 -10.34 6.60 -3.60
C VAL A 332 -10.31 7.61 -4.74
N SER A 333 -10.69 8.85 -4.47
CA SER A 333 -10.68 9.95 -5.45
C SER A 333 -9.44 10.82 -5.33
N PHE A 334 -9.06 11.45 -6.43
CA PHE A 334 -7.83 12.22 -6.55
C PHE A 334 -8.10 13.72 -6.77
N GLY A 335 -7.40 14.51 -5.97
CA GLY A 335 -7.38 15.96 -6.05
C GLY A 335 -8.19 16.66 -4.97
N THR A 336 -8.04 17.99 -4.88
CA THR A 336 -8.65 18.85 -3.87
C THR A 336 -9.10 20.18 -4.46
N SER A 337 -9.93 20.91 -3.73
CA SER A 337 -10.48 22.21 -4.16
C SER A 337 -9.37 23.18 -4.61
N GLY A 338 -9.56 23.79 -5.78
CA GLY A 338 -8.64 24.78 -6.34
C GLY A 338 -7.34 24.23 -6.94
N ASP A 339 -7.16 22.90 -7.02
CA ASP A 339 -5.98 22.30 -7.67
C ASP A 339 -5.99 22.43 -9.20
N GLY A 340 -7.16 22.73 -9.78
CA GLY A 340 -7.37 22.88 -11.22
C GLY A 340 -7.80 21.59 -11.92
N PHE A 341 -8.29 20.60 -11.16
CA PHE A 341 -8.79 19.32 -11.68
C PHE A 341 -7.70 18.51 -12.40
N TYR A 342 -8.07 17.36 -12.97
CA TYR A 342 -7.10 16.51 -13.67
C TYR A 342 -6.49 17.21 -14.90
N THR A 343 -7.30 17.98 -15.63
CA THR A 343 -6.94 18.57 -16.94
C THR A 343 -5.84 19.62 -16.90
N LYS A 344 -5.56 20.21 -15.74
CA LYS A 344 -4.46 21.20 -15.61
C LYS A 344 -3.09 20.58 -15.81
N TYR A 345 -2.90 19.34 -15.35
CA TYR A 345 -1.60 18.65 -15.40
C TYR A 345 -1.63 17.35 -16.22
N ASN A 346 -2.82 16.77 -16.41
CA ASN A 346 -3.02 15.46 -17.03
C ASN A 346 -2.16 14.35 -16.41
N TYR A 347 -1.94 14.42 -15.10
CA TYR A 347 -1.13 13.47 -14.37
C TYR A 347 -1.71 13.28 -12.97
N THR A 348 -1.83 12.03 -12.53
CA THR A 348 -2.20 11.71 -11.14
C THR A 348 -1.56 10.39 -10.72
N THR A 349 -1.23 10.26 -9.44
CA THR A 349 -0.61 9.05 -8.90
C THR A 349 -1.27 8.60 -7.62
N TRP A 350 -1.15 7.32 -7.30
CA TRP A 350 -1.55 6.81 -6.01
C TRP A 350 -0.72 5.59 -5.62
N THR A 351 -0.02 5.71 -4.50
CA THR A 351 0.79 4.63 -3.93
C THR A 351 0.14 4.14 -2.64
N PHE A 352 0.07 2.81 -2.49
CA PHE A 352 -0.44 2.19 -1.26
C PHE A 352 0.26 0.84 -1.01
N VAL A 353 0.17 0.37 0.23
CA VAL A 353 0.76 -0.90 0.69
C VAL A 353 -0.35 -1.83 1.14
N VAL A 354 -0.26 -3.10 0.77
CA VAL A 354 -1.16 -4.18 1.15
C VAL A 354 -0.34 -5.23 1.90
N GLY A 355 -0.71 -5.55 3.14
CA GLY A 355 0.11 -6.44 3.96
C GLY A 355 -0.66 -7.29 4.94
N TYR A 356 0.07 -8.24 5.53
CA TYR A 356 -0.35 -9.07 6.64
C TYR A 356 0.27 -8.58 7.95
N GLY A 357 -0.51 -8.61 9.03
CA GLY A 357 -0.14 -8.19 10.38
C GLY A 357 -0.79 -6.87 10.79
N ALA A 358 -0.08 -6.10 11.63
CA ALA A 358 -0.49 -4.75 11.96
C ALA A 358 0.23 -3.73 11.05
N PRO A 359 -0.47 -2.70 10.55
CA PRO A 359 0.18 -1.61 9.85
C PRO A 359 1.20 -0.93 10.77
N LEU A 360 2.47 -0.89 10.33
CA LEU A 360 3.52 -0.22 11.08
C LEU A 360 3.28 1.30 11.08
N PRO A 361 3.50 1.98 12.21
CA PRO A 361 3.64 3.42 12.21
C PRO A 361 5.01 3.82 11.65
N ASP A 362 5.05 4.94 10.93
CA ASP A 362 6.31 5.58 10.56
C ASP A 362 7.12 5.90 11.81
N LYS A 363 8.44 5.71 11.72
CA LYS A 363 9.37 5.99 12.81
C LYS A 363 10.28 7.11 12.35
N LEU A 364 10.44 8.10 13.23
CA LEU A 364 11.45 9.15 13.04
C LEU A 364 12.82 8.52 12.80
N SER A 365 13.54 9.04 11.80
CA SER A 365 14.91 8.59 11.54
C SER A 365 15.81 8.82 12.75
N LEU A 366 16.86 8.01 12.85
CA LEU A 366 17.88 8.18 13.88
C LEU A 366 18.47 9.60 13.83
N PHE A 367 18.60 10.17 12.63
CA PHE A 367 19.09 11.53 12.43
C PHE A 367 18.18 12.55 13.11
N VAL A 368 16.86 12.52 12.86
CA VAL A 368 15.88 13.43 13.49
C VAL A 368 15.88 13.25 15.00
N VAL A 369 15.91 12.01 15.50
CA VAL A 369 15.98 11.73 16.94
C VAL A 369 17.23 12.33 17.56
N VAL A 370 18.39 12.20 16.91
CA VAL A 370 19.66 12.76 17.40
C VAL A 370 19.62 14.29 17.40
N VAL A 371 19.17 14.92 16.31
CA VAL A 371 19.07 16.39 16.21
C VAL A 371 18.10 16.94 17.25
N ALA A 372 16.92 16.34 17.41
CA ALA A 372 15.95 16.74 18.43
C ALA A 372 16.51 16.57 19.85
N THR A 373 17.22 15.47 20.11
CA THR A 373 17.82 15.20 21.42
C THR A 373 18.92 16.20 21.75
N ILE A 374 19.78 16.56 20.79
CA ILE A 374 20.82 17.58 21.00
C ILE A 374 20.18 18.97 21.15
N GLY A 375 19.28 19.34 20.24
CA GLY A 375 18.65 20.65 20.17
C GLY A 375 17.81 20.98 21.41
N LEU A 376 17.11 20.01 21.99
CA LEU A 376 16.34 20.20 23.23
C LEU A 376 17.14 19.84 24.49
N GLY A 377 18.01 18.83 24.41
CA GLY A 377 18.75 18.31 25.55
C GLY A 377 19.78 19.29 26.09
N VAL A 378 20.55 19.96 25.21
CA VAL A 378 21.58 20.91 25.63
C VAL A 378 20.99 22.12 26.36
N PRO A 379 19.95 22.81 25.85
CA PRO A 379 19.31 23.91 26.58
C PRO A 379 18.76 23.50 27.95
N ILE A 380 18.12 22.34 28.05
CA ILE A 380 17.58 21.84 29.33
C ILE A 380 18.70 21.58 30.33
N LEU A 381 19.81 20.96 29.89
CA LEU A 381 20.99 20.74 30.72
C LEU A 381 21.58 22.05 31.25
N LEU A 382 21.70 23.06 30.38
CA LEU A 382 22.20 24.38 30.78
C LEU A 382 21.27 25.06 31.78
N LEU A 383 19.95 24.98 31.58
CA LEU A 383 18.95 25.51 32.53
C LEU A 383 19.00 24.81 33.88
N CYS A 384 19.13 23.48 33.91
CA CYS A 384 19.28 22.72 35.15
C CYS A 384 20.58 23.06 35.87
N CYS A 385 21.72 23.09 35.17
CA CYS A 385 23.01 23.45 35.74
C CYS A 385 23.02 24.89 36.29
N GLY A 386 22.47 25.85 35.51
CA GLY A 386 22.32 27.23 35.93
C GLY A 386 21.40 27.38 37.15
N GLY A 387 20.26 26.71 37.13
CA GLY A 387 19.32 26.68 38.27
C GLY A 387 19.95 26.09 39.53
N CYS A 388 20.62 24.93 39.42
CA CYS A 388 21.36 24.33 40.53
C CYS A 388 22.45 25.26 41.07
N TYR A 389 23.23 25.91 40.20
CA TYR A 389 24.25 26.86 40.61
C TYR A 389 23.67 28.02 41.41
N VAL A 390 22.57 28.61 40.94
CA VAL A 390 21.87 29.71 41.63
C VAL A 390 21.33 29.24 42.99
N CYS A 391 20.72 28.06 43.06
CA CYS A 391 20.23 27.48 44.31
C CYS A 391 21.36 27.27 45.34
N VAL A 392 22.48 26.67 44.92
CA VAL A 392 23.65 26.45 45.79
C VAL A 392 24.23 27.78 46.26
N LYS A 393 24.37 28.77 45.38
CA LYS A 393 24.85 30.10 45.74
C LYS A 393 23.94 30.78 46.76
N ARG A 394 22.62 30.65 46.61
CA ARG A 394 21.64 31.23 47.53
C ARG A 394 21.69 30.59 48.93
N VAL A 395 21.81 29.27 49.00
CA VAL A 395 21.98 28.56 50.29
C VAL A 395 23.27 28.98 50.97
N ARG A 396 24.38 29.08 50.22
CA ARG A 396 25.68 29.47 50.77
C ARG A 396 25.76 30.92 51.25
N ASN A 397 24.96 31.83 50.68
CA ASN A 397 24.90 33.22 51.13
C ASN A 397 23.92 33.44 52.31
N ASN A 398 23.01 32.50 52.55
CA ASN A 398 22.06 32.53 53.67
C ASN A 398 22.51 31.65 54.87
N SER A 399 23.66 30.99 54.73
CA SER A 399 24.39 30.30 55.81
C SER A 399 25.57 31.19 56.22
#